data_AF-A0A672KGF1-F1
#
_entry.id   AF-A0A672KGF1-F1
#
_cell.length_a   1.000
_cell.length_b   1.000
_cell.length_c   1.000
_cell.angle_alpha   90.00
_cell.angle_beta   90.00
_cell.angle_gamma   90.00
#
_symmetry.space_group_name_H-M   'P 1'
#
loop_
_entity.id
_entity.type
_entity.pdbx_description
1 polymer ?
#
loop_
_entity_poly.entity_id
_entity_poly.type
_entity_poly.pdbx_seq_one_letter_code
_entity_poly.pdbx_strand_id
1 'polypeptide(L)'
;KWSTQQLSQQQDFDPVHRFKMLIPLLKDSLQNVMSIASQNFGHNAAIDNGRTTEKGNDAAVQRFDKSLEEFYALCDQLELCLRLAHECLSQSIDSTKHSPNLVPTATKPDTVQTESLSYSQYLSMIKSQISCAKDIHNALLECSKKIAGKGQGACN
;
A
#
# COMPACT_ATOMS: atom_id res chain seq x y z
N LYS A 1 -19.87 1.34 -18.96
CA LYS A 1 -20.32 1.78 -17.62
C LYS A 1 -19.93 0.77 -16.53
N TRP A 2 -18.66 0.33 -16.49
CA TRP A 2 -18.16 -0.58 -15.44
C TRP A 2 -16.94 -0.01 -14.68
N SER A 3 -16.41 1.15 -15.11
CA SER A 3 -15.24 1.79 -14.51
C SER A 3 -15.58 2.92 -13.51
N THR A 4 -16.85 3.31 -13.39
CA THR A 4 -17.25 4.43 -12.50
C THR A 4 -17.75 3.99 -11.13
N GLN A 5 -18.06 2.70 -10.93
CA GLN A 5 -18.69 2.23 -9.68
C GLN A 5 -17.68 1.77 -8.60
N GLN A 6 -16.40 1.61 -8.94
CA GLN A 6 -15.35 1.26 -7.97
C GLN A 6 -14.67 2.50 -7.34
N LEU A 7 -14.87 3.72 -7.86
CA LEU A 7 -14.14 4.91 -7.37
C LEU A 7 -14.76 5.58 -6.12
N SER A 8 -16.00 5.25 -5.76
CA SER A 8 -16.75 6.01 -4.73
C SER A 8 -16.49 5.58 -3.28
N GLN A 9 -15.87 4.43 -3.02
CA GLN A 9 -15.57 3.99 -1.64
C GLN A 9 -14.12 4.19 -1.20
N GLN A 10 -13.22 4.58 -2.10
CA GLN A 10 -11.79 4.77 -1.78
C GLN A 10 -11.44 6.24 -1.42
N GLN A 11 -12.44 7.13 -1.40
CA GLN A 11 -12.19 8.58 -1.35
C GLN A 11 -11.97 9.16 0.05
N ASP A 12 -11.96 8.35 1.12
CA ASP A 12 -11.89 8.85 2.51
C ASP A 12 -10.67 8.36 3.32
N PHE A 13 -9.78 7.55 2.71
CA PHE A 13 -8.56 7.09 3.37
C PHE A 13 -7.33 7.77 2.76
N ASP A 14 -6.84 8.83 3.42
CA ASP A 14 -5.55 9.44 3.10
C ASP A 14 -4.45 8.80 3.98
N PRO A 15 -3.58 7.94 3.42
CA PRO A 15 -2.52 7.28 4.18
C PRO A 15 -1.51 8.27 4.78
N VAL A 16 -1.27 9.42 4.13
CA VAL A 16 -0.34 10.44 4.63
C VAL A 16 -0.93 11.15 5.85
N HIS A 17 -2.21 11.52 5.78
CA HIS A 17 -2.91 12.08 6.93
C HIS A 17 -2.95 11.08 8.10
N ARG A 18 -3.30 9.82 7.82
CA ARG A 18 -3.35 8.76 8.84
C ARG A 18 -1.99 8.55 9.50
N PHE A 19 -0.92 8.48 8.72
CA PHE A 19 0.45 8.40 9.23
C PHE A 19 0.76 9.54 10.21
N LYS A 20 0.46 10.79 9.84
CA LYS A 20 0.70 11.96 10.69
C LYS A 20 -0.06 11.89 12.02
N MET A 21 -1.30 11.39 12.00
CA MET A 21 -2.09 11.19 13.22
C MET A 21 -1.53 10.10 14.14
N LEU A 22 -0.83 9.11 13.59
CA LEU A 22 -0.26 8.00 14.35
C LEU A 22 1.06 8.36 15.05
N ILE A 23 1.80 9.37 14.57
CA ILE A 23 3.09 9.76 15.16
C ILE A 23 3.01 10.12 16.65
N PRO A 24 2.06 10.96 17.12
CA PRO A 24 1.92 11.24 18.55
C PRO A 24 1.60 9.98 19.36
N LEU A 25 0.73 9.12 18.84
CA LEU A 25 0.33 7.87 19.51
C LEU A 25 1.51 6.90 19.63
N LEU A 26 2.35 6.79 18.61
CA LEU A 26 3.57 5.98 18.66
C LEU A 26 4.53 6.49 19.73
N LYS A 27 4.73 7.81 19.79
CA LYS A 27 5.58 8.44 20.82
C LYS A 27 5.06 8.12 22.21
N ASP A 28 3.77 8.29 22.45
CA ASP A 28 3.15 8.07 23.75
C ASP A 28 3.20 6.58 24.14
N SER A 29 2.96 5.67 23.17
CA SER A 29 3.07 4.23 23.36
C SER A 29 4.51 3.81 23.71
N LEU A 30 5.52 4.33 23.00
CA LEU A 30 6.93 4.07 23.31
C LEU A 30 7.30 4.56 24.73
N GLN A 31 6.83 5.76 25.11
CA GLN A 31 7.04 6.28 26.46
C GLN A 31 6.40 5.37 27.51
N ASN A 32 5.20 4.84 27.24
CA ASN A 32 4.51 3.91 28.12
C ASN A 32 5.28 2.58 28.28
N VAL A 33 5.76 1.99 27.17
CA VAL A 33 6.60 0.78 27.20
C VAL A 33 7.84 0.99 28.07
N MET A 34 8.54 2.11 27.88
CA MET A 34 9.75 2.42 28.66
C MET A 34 9.44 2.62 30.16
N SER A 35 8.31 3.28 30.48
CA SER A 35 7.85 3.44 31.86
C SER A 35 7.59 2.10 32.53
N ILE A 36 6.83 1.22 31.88
CA ILE A 36 6.49 -0.11 32.41
C ILE A 36 7.73 -1.00 32.50
N ALA A 37 8.64 -0.94 31.52
CA ALA A 37 9.91 -1.65 31.57
C ALA A 37 10.76 -1.21 32.79
N SER A 38 10.85 0.11 33.04
CA SER A 38 11.59 0.64 34.19
C SER A 38 11.03 0.17 35.53
N GLN A 39 9.69 0.10 35.64
CA GLN A 39 9.01 -0.40 36.83
C GLN A 39 9.26 -1.89 37.03
N ASN A 40 9.24 -2.68 35.95
CA ASN A 40 9.58 -4.11 35.99
C ASN A 40 11.04 -4.33 36.42
N PHE A 41 11.99 -3.54 35.92
CA PHE A 41 13.37 -3.63 36.38
C PHE A 41 13.53 -3.30 37.87
N GLY A 42 12.90 -2.21 38.34
CA GLY A 42 12.92 -1.85 39.75
C GLY A 42 12.27 -2.91 40.65
N HIS A 43 11.20 -3.54 40.17
CA HIS A 43 10.54 -4.65 40.84
C HIS A 43 11.46 -5.88 40.94
N ASN A 44 12.04 -6.31 39.82
CA ASN A 44 12.95 -7.46 39.78
C ASN A 44 14.17 -7.22 40.69
N ALA A 45 14.77 -6.03 40.64
CA ALA A 45 15.88 -5.66 41.52
C ALA A 45 15.48 -5.66 43.01
N ALA A 46 14.22 -5.34 43.35
CA ALA A 46 13.74 -5.42 44.74
C ALA A 46 13.59 -6.89 45.20
N ILE A 47 13.11 -7.77 44.32
CA ILE A 47 13.02 -9.21 44.56
C ILE A 47 14.41 -9.81 44.77
N ASP A 48 15.36 -9.50 43.90
CA ASP A 48 16.75 -9.99 43.99
C ASP A 48 17.43 -9.59 45.31
N ASN A 49 17.05 -8.43 45.85
CA ASN A 49 17.49 -7.93 47.15
C ASN A 49 16.71 -8.51 48.35
N GLY A 50 15.91 -9.57 48.14
CA GLY A 50 15.18 -10.29 49.19
C GLY A 50 13.96 -9.55 49.74
N ARG A 51 13.47 -8.50 49.06
CA ARG A 51 12.22 -7.82 49.45
C ARG A 51 11.04 -8.64 48.93
N THR A 52 10.25 -9.22 49.83
CA THR A 52 9.04 -9.96 49.46
C THR A 52 7.95 -8.99 49.01
N THR A 53 7.76 -8.86 47.71
CA THR A 53 6.58 -8.17 47.15
C THR A 53 5.43 -9.17 47.08
N GLU A 54 4.65 -9.27 48.15
CA GLU A 54 3.64 -10.33 48.34
C GLU A 54 2.47 -10.36 47.34
N LYS A 55 2.40 -9.45 46.35
CA LYS A 55 1.32 -9.44 45.35
C LYS A 55 1.80 -8.92 44.00
N GLY A 56 1.81 -9.79 42.97
CA GLY A 56 1.58 -9.34 41.58
C GLY A 56 2.73 -9.36 40.57
N ASN A 57 3.62 -10.36 40.61
CA ASN A 57 4.65 -10.53 39.57
C ASN A 57 4.03 -10.76 38.17
N ASP A 58 3.01 -11.62 38.06
CA ASP A 58 2.33 -11.89 36.78
C ASP A 58 1.66 -10.65 36.20
N ALA A 59 1.09 -9.79 37.04
CA ALA A 59 0.42 -8.57 36.58
C ALA A 59 1.40 -7.53 35.99
N ALA A 60 2.65 -7.51 36.43
CA ALA A 60 3.66 -6.56 35.95
C ALA A 60 4.22 -6.99 34.57
N VAL A 61 4.45 -8.30 34.39
CA VAL A 61 4.84 -8.90 33.11
C VAL A 61 3.72 -8.75 32.09
N GLN A 62 2.48 -9.08 32.45
CA GLN A 62 1.31 -8.94 31.56
C GLN A 62 1.08 -7.48 31.11
N ARG A 63 1.37 -6.50 31.96
CA ARG A 63 1.32 -5.08 31.57
C ARG A 63 2.39 -4.71 30.56
N PHE A 64 3.59 -5.28 30.69
CA PHE A 64 4.67 -5.05 29.73
C PHE A 64 4.31 -5.64 28.37
N ASP A 65 3.93 -6.91 28.32
CA ASP A 65 3.55 -7.62 27.09
C ASP A 65 2.46 -6.86 26.34
N LYS A 66 1.40 -6.43 27.06
CA LYS A 66 0.32 -5.62 26.48
C LYS A 66 0.84 -4.29 25.93
N SER A 67 1.66 -3.56 26.69
CA SER A 67 2.18 -2.26 26.23
C SER A 67 3.06 -2.41 24.99
N LEU A 68 3.80 -3.51 24.90
CA LEU A 68 4.68 -3.82 23.79
C LEU A 68 3.88 -4.23 22.55
N GLU A 69 2.82 -5.02 22.73
CA GLU A 69 1.88 -5.38 21.66
C GLU A 69 1.21 -4.13 21.06
N GLU A 70 0.72 -3.20 21.90
CA GLU A 70 0.15 -1.93 21.46
C GLU A 70 1.17 -1.08 20.67
N PHE A 71 2.44 -1.06 21.07
CA PHE A 71 3.51 -0.38 20.35
C PHE A 71 3.76 -1.00 18.97
N TYR A 72 3.83 -2.33 18.88
CA TYR A 72 4.02 -3.03 17.61
C TYR A 72 2.83 -2.85 16.66
N ALA A 73 1.60 -2.90 17.18
CA ALA A 73 0.41 -2.65 16.37
C ALA A 73 0.41 -1.24 15.74
N LEU A 74 0.92 -0.23 16.46
CA LEU A 74 1.11 1.12 15.91
C LEU A 74 2.21 1.16 14.84
N CYS A 75 3.32 0.43 15.03
CA CYS A 75 4.37 0.30 14.02
C CYS A 75 3.84 -0.32 12.72
N ASP A 76 3.07 -1.41 12.82
CA ASP A 76 2.48 -2.07 11.66
C ASP A 76 1.53 -1.13 10.90
N GLN A 77 0.72 -0.37 11.64
CA GLN A 77 -0.21 0.59 11.02
C GLN A 77 0.52 1.73 10.32
N LEU A 78 1.62 2.23 10.89
CA LEU A 78 2.48 3.24 10.26
C LEU A 78 3.14 2.69 9.01
N GLU A 79 3.67 1.47 9.07
CA GLU A 79 4.31 0.81 7.94
C GLU A 79 3.32 0.62 6.77
N LEU A 80 2.10 0.18 7.07
CA LEU A 80 1.02 0.08 6.08
C LEU A 80 0.71 1.45 5.45
N CYS A 81 0.57 2.51 6.25
CA CYS A 81 0.31 3.85 5.73
C CYS A 81 1.44 4.33 4.81
N LEU A 82 2.71 4.07 5.16
CA LEU A 82 3.85 4.44 4.33
C LEU A 82 3.88 3.67 3.00
N ARG A 83 3.60 2.36 3.02
CA ARG A 83 3.51 1.56 1.79
C ARG A 83 2.40 2.08 0.87
N LEU A 84 1.21 2.32 1.42
CA LEU A 84 0.08 2.84 0.65
C LEU A 84 0.37 4.24 0.09
N ALA A 85 0.97 5.13 0.87
CA ALA A 85 1.36 6.46 0.39
C ALA A 85 2.37 6.37 -0.77
N HIS A 86 3.33 5.44 -0.69
CA HIS A 86 4.29 5.21 -1.77
C HIS A 86 3.62 4.63 -3.04
N GLU A 87 2.67 3.71 -2.88
CA GLU A 87 1.89 3.17 -3.99
C GLU A 87 1.03 4.26 -4.65
N CYS A 88 0.35 5.11 -3.87
CA CYS A 88 -0.39 6.26 -4.40
C CYS A 88 0.53 7.23 -5.16
N LEU A 89 1.74 7.50 -4.66
CA LEU A 89 2.71 8.33 -5.37
C LEU A 89 3.12 7.67 -6.69
N SER A 90 3.47 6.39 -6.67
CA SER A 90 3.84 5.63 -7.87
C SER A 90 2.71 5.64 -8.90
N GLN A 91 1.48 5.39 -8.46
CA GLN A 91 0.29 5.43 -9.29
C GLN A 91 0.04 6.83 -9.88
N SER A 92 0.27 7.90 -9.12
CA SER A 92 0.12 9.27 -9.62
C SER A 92 1.15 9.58 -10.72
N ILE A 93 2.40 9.17 -10.54
CA ILE A 93 3.47 9.31 -11.55
C ILE A 93 3.10 8.53 -12.82
N ASP A 94 2.70 7.27 -12.67
CA ASP A 94 2.32 6.43 -13.81
C ASP A 94 1.07 6.98 -14.51
N SER A 95 0.12 7.50 -13.75
CA SER A 95 -1.06 8.17 -14.28
C SER A 95 -0.68 9.40 -15.09
N THR A 96 0.21 10.27 -14.62
CA THR A 96 0.68 11.43 -15.37
C THR A 96 1.42 11.03 -16.66
N LYS A 97 2.22 9.96 -16.60
CA LYS A 97 2.99 9.49 -17.76
C LYS A 97 2.12 8.89 -18.85
N HIS A 98 1.08 8.14 -18.49
CA HIS A 98 0.31 7.34 -19.45
C HIS A 98 -1.11 7.87 -19.70
N SER A 99 -1.64 8.76 -18.87
CA SER A 99 -2.95 9.37 -19.10
C SER A 99 -2.87 10.47 -20.14
N PRO A 100 -3.80 10.51 -21.11
CA PRO A 100 -3.89 11.62 -22.03
C PRO A 100 -4.25 12.90 -21.27
N ASN A 101 -3.43 13.94 -21.43
CA ASN A 101 -3.74 15.25 -20.90
C ASN A 101 -5.05 15.78 -21.51
N LEU A 102 -5.92 16.34 -20.67
CA LEU A 102 -7.10 17.08 -21.15
C LEU A 102 -6.61 18.22 -22.01
N VAL A 103 -7.06 18.26 -23.27
CA VAL A 103 -6.73 19.34 -24.19
C VAL A 103 -7.18 20.66 -23.55
N PRO A 104 -6.28 21.64 -23.33
CA PRO A 104 -6.68 22.93 -22.80
C PRO A 104 -7.69 23.57 -23.75
N THR A 105 -8.96 23.65 -23.35
CA THR A 105 -9.89 24.60 -23.96
C THR A 105 -9.35 25.99 -23.63
N ALA A 106 -8.78 26.64 -24.64
CA ALA A 106 -8.04 27.87 -24.56
C ALA A 106 -8.67 28.90 -23.61
N THR A 107 -8.07 29.12 -22.44
CA THR A 107 -8.01 30.44 -21.76
C THR A 107 -7.10 30.35 -20.54
N LYS A 108 -5.79 30.47 -20.78
CA LYS A 108 -4.74 31.11 -19.95
C LYS A 108 -3.43 30.31 -19.99
N PRO A 109 -2.30 30.96 -20.30
CA PRO A 109 -0.98 30.36 -20.13
C PRO A 109 -0.53 30.63 -18.69
N ASP A 110 -0.36 29.60 -17.87
CA ASP A 110 0.63 29.71 -16.80
C ASP A 110 1.25 28.35 -16.44
N THR A 111 2.57 28.42 -16.43
CA THR A 111 3.61 27.48 -15.99
C THR A 111 3.19 26.30 -15.11
N VAL A 112 3.35 25.08 -15.64
CA VAL A 112 4.26 23.97 -15.18
C VAL A 112 3.96 22.78 -16.10
N GLN A 113 4.72 22.62 -17.19
CA GLN A 113 4.66 21.43 -18.03
C GLN A 113 5.78 20.48 -17.61
N THR A 114 5.47 19.53 -16.73
CA THR A 114 6.40 18.47 -16.36
C THR A 114 5.80 17.14 -16.75
N GLU A 115 6.37 16.54 -17.80
CA GLU A 115 6.29 15.11 -18.17
C GLU A 115 4.96 14.51 -18.65
N SER A 116 4.10 15.26 -19.34
CA SER A 116 2.98 14.66 -20.08
C SER A 116 3.37 14.27 -21.51
N LEU A 117 2.94 13.08 -21.97
CA LEU A 117 3.08 12.68 -23.38
C LEU A 117 2.38 13.68 -24.31
N SER A 118 3.06 14.09 -25.38
CA SER A 118 2.40 14.82 -26.46
C SER A 118 1.34 13.95 -27.16
N TYR A 119 0.35 14.58 -27.79
CA TYR A 119 -0.72 13.85 -28.50
C TYR A 119 -0.17 12.85 -29.54
N SER A 120 0.93 13.19 -30.23
CA SER A 120 1.59 12.29 -31.17
C SER A 120 2.22 11.08 -30.49
N GLN A 121 2.87 11.27 -29.33
CA GLN A 121 3.41 10.18 -28.52
C GLN A 121 2.30 9.29 -27.94
N TYR A 122 1.20 9.89 -27.47
CA TYR A 122 0.01 9.15 -27.04
C TYR A 122 -0.56 8.29 -28.17
N LEU A 123 -0.72 8.85 -29.38
CA LEU A 123 -1.17 8.08 -30.55
C LEU A 123 -0.22 6.93 -30.89
N SER A 124 1.09 7.13 -30.78
CA SER A 124 2.08 6.07 -30.97
C SER A 124 1.91 4.95 -29.94
N MET A 125 1.74 5.30 -28.66
CA MET A 125 1.49 4.36 -27.58
C MET A 125 0.20 3.55 -27.78
N ILE A 126 -0.91 4.21 -28.12
CA ILE A 126 -2.19 3.52 -28.39
C ILE A 126 -2.07 2.56 -29.57
N LYS A 127 -1.37 2.95 -30.65
CA LYS A 127 -1.11 2.05 -31.78
C LYS A 127 -0.30 0.82 -31.38
N SER A 128 0.72 1.00 -30.54
CA SER A 128 1.51 -0.12 -29.99
C SER A 128 0.68 -1.06 -29.12
N GLN A 129 -0.16 -0.51 -28.22
CA GLN A 129 -1.09 -1.30 -27.40
C GLN A 129 -2.10 -2.09 -28.25
N ILE A 130 -2.64 -1.48 -29.30
CA ILE A 130 -3.52 -2.17 -30.27
C ILE A 130 -2.78 -3.32 -30.97
N SER A 131 -1.53 -3.11 -31.36
CA SER A 131 -0.72 -4.16 -31.99
C SER A 131 -0.47 -5.33 -31.02
N CYS A 132 -0.02 -5.04 -29.81
CA CYS A 132 0.22 -6.04 -28.78
C CYS A 132 -1.04 -6.88 -28.48
N ALA A 133 -2.20 -6.23 -28.34
CA ALA A 133 -3.47 -6.92 -28.13
C ALA A 133 -3.84 -7.83 -29.31
N LYS A 134 -3.58 -7.40 -30.55
CA LYS A 134 -3.78 -8.23 -31.75
C LYS A 134 -2.82 -9.41 -31.77
N ASP A 135 -1.56 -9.22 -31.41
CA ASP A 135 -0.56 -10.29 -31.38
C ASP A 135 -0.93 -11.36 -30.34
N ILE A 136 -1.37 -10.94 -29.15
CA ILE A 136 -1.91 -11.85 -28.12
C ILE A 136 -3.14 -12.59 -28.64
N HIS A 137 -4.10 -11.88 -29.25
CA HIS A 137 -5.30 -12.50 -29.81
C HIS A 137 -4.97 -13.55 -30.86
N ASN A 138 -4.07 -13.23 -31.80
CA ASN A 138 -3.63 -14.15 -32.84
C ASN A 138 -2.93 -15.37 -32.24
N ALA A 139 -2.05 -15.19 -31.26
CA ALA A 139 -1.37 -16.31 -30.59
C ALA A 139 -2.37 -17.25 -29.90
N LEU A 140 -3.35 -16.68 -29.17
CA LEU A 140 -4.41 -17.45 -28.53
C LEU A 140 -5.31 -18.16 -29.54
N LEU A 141 -5.66 -17.49 -30.64
CA LEU A 141 -6.49 -18.04 -31.71
C LEU A 141 -5.79 -19.22 -32.40
N GLU A 142 -4.50 -19.09 -32.70
CA GLU A 142 -3.70 -20.16 -33.29
C GLU A 142 -3.54 -21.35 -32.34
N CYS A 143 -3.32 -21.10 -31.04
CA CYS A 143 -3.34 -22.16 -30.03
C CYS A 143 -4.70 -22.89 -29.98
N SER A 144 -5.80 -22.14 -29.98
CA SER A 144 -7.16 -22.70 -30.00
C SER A 144 -7.40 -23.59 -31.23
N LYS A 145 -7.03 -23.13 -32.42
CA LYS A 145 -7.13 -23.92 -33.67
C LYS A 145 -6.29 -25.19 -33.62
N LYS A 146 -5.07 -25.14 -33.06
CA LYS A 146 -4.20 -26.33 -32.90
C LYS A 146 -4.80 -27.37 -31.94
N ILE A 147 -5.50 -26.92 -30.91
CA ILE A 147 -6.19 -27.80 -29.96
C ILE A 147 -7.43 -28.40 -30.63
N ALA A 148 -8.27 -27.58 -31.27
CA ALA A 148 -9.47 -28.03 -31.96
C ALA A 148 -9.17 -28.96 -33.16
N GLY A 149 -8.06 -28.72 -33.87
CA GLY A 149 -7.63 -29.51 -35.02
C GLY A 149 -6.99 -30.86 -34.67
N LYS A 150 -6.64 -31.12 -33.40
CA LYS A 150 -6.05 -32.41 -32.96
C LYS A 150 -7.10 -33.50 -32.66
N GLY A 151 -8.39 -33.25 -32.90
CA GLY A 151 -9.48 -34.22 -32.70
C GLY A 151 -9.87 -35.09 -33.91
N GLN A 152 -9.30 -34.85 -35.10
CA GLN A 152 -9.60 -35.63 -36.32
C GLN A 152 -8.31 -36.18 -36.93
N GLY A 153 -7.87 -37.35 -36.48
CA GLY A 153 -6.68 -38.00 -37.04
C GLY A 153 -6.24 -39.31 -36.40
N ALA A 154 -7.02 -39.88 -35.47
CA ALA A 154 -6.71 -41.18 -34.86
C ALA A 154 -7.96 -42.07 -34.85
N CYS A 155 -8.41 -42.47 -36.04
CA CYS A 155 -9.18 -43.69 -36.29
C CYS A 155 -9.25 -43.89 -37.81
N ASN A 156 -8.29 -44.66 -38.34
CA ASN A 156 -8.42 -45.48 -39.54
C ASN A 156 -7.64 -46.76 -39.26
#